data_AF-A0A950QET2-F1
#
_entry.id   AF-A0A950QET2-F1
#
_cell.length_a   1.000
_cell.length_b   1.000
_cell.length_c   1.000
_cell.angle_alpha   90.00
_cell.angle_beta   90.00
_cell.angle_gamma   90.00
#
_symmetry.space_group_name_H-M   'P 1'
#
loop_
_entity.id
_entity.type
_entity.pdbx_description
1 polymer ?
#
loop_
_entity_poly.entity_id
_entity_poly.type
_entity_poly.pdbx_seq_one_letter_code
_entity_poly.pdbx_strand_id
1 'polypeptide(L)'
;IPIVTFVDVPGFLPGVAQEHGGIIKHGAKLLFAYTEATCPKVTVITRKAYGGAYDVMASKHMRADVNYAWPSAQIAVMGAKGAVEIIFRNERGDPDAIAERTKEYEDRFLNPFVAASRGYIDDVIRPHSTRWRIARALRMLRNKQVPHIWKKHDNIPL
;
A
#
# COMPACT_ATOMS: atom_id res chain seq x y z
N ILE A 1 -15.96 -14.85 -3.21
CA ILE A 1 -15.40 -14.88 -1.83
C ILE A 1 -14.76 -13.52 -1.57
N PRO A 2 -15.04 -12.83 -0.44
CA PRO A 2 -14.38 -11.58 -0.08
C PRO A 2 -12.88 -11.78 0.16
N ILE A 3 -12.07 -10.74 -0.10
CA ILE A 3 -10.63 -10.74 0.15
C ILE A 3 -10.32 -9.80 1.32
N VAL A 4 -9.54 -10.29 2.28
CA VAL A 4 -8.99 -9.49 3.38
C VAL A 4 -7.47 -9.51 3.26
N THR A 5 -6.85 -8.34 3.14
CA THR A 5 -5.41 -8.20 2.91
C THR A 5 -4.74 -7.52 4.11
N PHE A 6 -3.72 -8.15 4.68
CA PHE A 6 -2.87 -7.54 5.70
C PHE A 6 -1.56 -7.07 5.07
N VAL A 7 -1.17 -5.84 5.35
CA VAL A 7 -0.03 -5.18 4.70
C VAL A 7 1.05 -4.81 5.71
N ASP A 8 2.21 -5.43 5.55
CA ASP A 8 3.50 -5.02 6.12
C ASP A 8 4.60 -5.31 5.08
N VAL A 9 4.75 -4.41 4.11
CA VAL A 9 5.65 -4.57 2.96
C VAL A 9 6.58 -3.36 2.80
N PRO A 10 7.91 -3.56 2.83
CA PRO A 10 8.88 -2.47 2.65
C PRO A 10 9.18 -2.16 1.17
N GLY A 11 8.72 -2.98 0.24
CA GLY A 11 9.01 -2.87 -1.19
C GLY A 11 9.14 -4.24 -1.87
N PHE A 12 9.57 -4.24 -3.12
CA PHE A 12 9.97 -5.45 -3.85
C PHE A 12 11.39 -5.87 -3.47
N LEU A 13 11.71 -7.14 -3.68
CA LEU A 13 13.06 -7.65 -3.46
C LEU A 13 14.00 -7.09 -4.54
N PRO A 14 15.06 -6.32 -4.19
CA PRO A 14 16.03 -5.85 -5.17
C PRO A 14 16.97 -6.98 -5.59
N GLY A 15 17.41 -6.95 -6.85
CA GLY A 15 18.49 -7.81 -7.34
C GLY A 15 18.41 -8.12 -8.83
N VAL A 16 19.57 -8.26 -9.49
CA VAL A 16 19.68 -8.54 -10.93
C VAL A 16 18.91 -9.81 -11.32
N ALA A 17 18.94 -10.84 -10.47
CA ALA A 17 18.20 -12.07 -10.71
C ALA A 17 16.67 -11.87 -10.74
N GLN A 18 16.13 -10.92 -9.95
CA GLN A 18 14.70 -10.59 -9.98
C GLN A 18 14.33 -9.88 -11.29
N GLU A 19 15.16 -8.93 -11.71
CA GLU A 19 14.97 -8.21 -12.97
C GLU A 19 15.02 -9.14 -14.19
N HIS A 20 16.08 -9.96 -14.30
CA HIS A 20 16.20 -10.96 -15.37
C HIS A 20 15.14 -12.06 -15.27
N GLY A 21 14.68 -12.35 -14.05
CA GLY A 21 13.57 -13.25 -13.79
C GLY A 21 12.21 -12.68 -14.15
N GLY A 22 12.11 -11.44 -14.65
CA GLY A 22 10.86 -10.87 -15.13
C GLY A 22 9.94 -10.34 -14.03
N ILE A 23 10.49 -9.83 -12.92
CA ILE A 23 9.73 -9.29 -11.78
C ILE A 23 8.67 -8.26 -12.19
N ILE A 24 8.91 -7.51 -13.28
CA ILE A 24 7.94 -6.56 -13.84
C ILE A 24 6.63 -7.28 -14.22
N LYS A 25 6.71 -8.36 -15.00
CA LYS A 25 5.53 -9.13 -15.41
C LYS A 25 4.94 -9.88 -14.21
N HIS A 26 5.78 -10.49 -13.37
CA HIS A 26 5.32 -11.24 -12.21
C HIS A 26 4.60 -10.37 -11.18
N GLY A 27 5.15 -9.21 -10.84
CA GLY A 27 4.54 -8.25 -9.92
C GLY A 27 3.23 -7.68 -10.47
N ALA A 28 3.17 -7.43 -11.79
CA ALA A 28 1.95 -6.95 -12.44
C ALA A 28 0.78 -7.95 -12.35
N LYS A 29 1.03 -9.26 -12.20
CA LYS A 29 -0.06 -10.26 -12.02
C LYS A 29 -0.87 -10.00 -10.76
N LEU A 30 -0.22 -9.66 -9.64
CA LEU A 30 -0.92 -9.37 -8.39
C LEU A 30 -1.73 -8.07 -8.47
N LEU A 31 -1.15 -7.04 -9.09
CA LEU A 31 -1.83 -5.78 -9.39
C LEU A 31 -3.09 -6.04 -10.23
N PHE A 32 -2.93 -6.83 -11.29
CA PHE A 32 -4.00 -7.20 -12.20
C PHE A 32 -5.13 -7.94 -11.46
N ALA A 33 -4.77 -8.95 -10.67
CA ALA A 33 -5.75 -9.74 -9.91
C ALA A 33 -6.60 -8.89 -8.96
N TYR A 34 -5.99 -7.92 -8.24
CA TYR A 34 -6.75 -7.05 -7.34
C TYR A 34 -7.67 -6.05 -8.07
N THR A 35 -7.19 -5.49 -9.17
CA THR A 35 -7.93 -4.49 -9.97
C THR A 35 -9.10 -5.08 -10.74
N GLU A 36 -8.94 -6.33 -11.20
CA GLU A 36 -9.99 -7.10 -11.85
C GLU A 36 -11.03 -7.62 -10.86
N ALA A 37 -10.62 -8.05 -9.66
CA ALA A 37 -11.53 -8.61 -8.67
C ALA A 37 -12.67 -7.64 -8.31
N THR A 38 -13.92 -8.08 -8.53
CA THR A 38 -15.12 -7.30 -8.20
C THR A 38 -15.70 -7.62 -6.82
N CYS A 39 -15.21 -8.67 -6.16
CA CYS A 39 -15.66 -9.05 -4.82
C CYS A 39 -15.33 -7.96 -3.77
N PRO A 40 -15.94 -8.03 -2.57
CA PRO A 40 -15.56 -7.16 -1.47
C PRO A 40 -14.08 -7.32 -1.09
N LYS A 41 -13.35 -6.21 -0.97
CA LYS A 41 -11.94 -6.13 -0.63
C LYS A 41 -11.74 -5.21 0.58
N VAL A 42 -11.18 -5.75 1.66
CA VAL A 42 -10.87 -5.00 2.88
C VAL A 42 -9.37 -5.12 3.17
N THR A 43 -8.70 -3.98 3.32
CA THR A 43 -7.26 -3.93 3.55
C THR A 43 -6.96 -3.38 4.93
N VAL A 44 -5.99 -3.98 5.63
CA VAL A 44 -5.50 -3.51 6.93
C VAL A 44 -3.99 -3.37 6.87
N ILE A 45 -3.49 -2.14 6.93
CA ILE A 45 -2.06 -1.86 6.99
C ILE A 45 -1.63 -1.91 8.45
N THR A 46 -0.76 -2.87 8.79
CA THR A 46 -0.31 -3.10 10.16
C THR A 46 0.97 -2.33 10.48
N ARG A 47 1.89 -2.20 9.51
CA ARG A 47 3.14 -1.47 9.67
C ARG A 47 3.63 -0.86 8.36
N LYS A 48 4.57 -1.48 7.62
CA LYS A 48 5.18 -0.83 6.45
C LYS A 48 4.29 -0.93 5.22
N ALA A 49 4.22 0.12 4.44
CA ALA A 49 3.55 0.13 3.14
C ALA A 49 4.22 1.16 2.23
N TYR A 50 5.24 0.71 1.49
CA TYR A 50 6.10 1.60 0.70
C TYR A 50 5.95 1.43 -0.82
N GLY A 51 5.92 2.55 -1.52
CA GLY A 51 6.02 2.65 -2.97
C GLY A 51 5.02 1.78 -3.72
N GLY A 52 5.45 1.21 -4.84
CA GLY A 52 4.59 0.35 -5.66
C GLY A 52 4.10 -0.91 -4.94
N ALA A 53 4.80 -1.39 -3.90
CA ALA A 53 4.35 -2.54 -3.13
C ALA A 53 3.10 -2.20 -2.29
N TYR A 54 2.98 -0.97 -1.78
CA TYR A 54 1.74 -0.50 -1.16
C TYR A 54 0.58 -0.56 -2.14
N ASP A 55 0.78 -0.07 -3.37
CA ASP A 55 -0.27 -0.04 -4.38
C ASP A 55 -0.76 -1.43 -4.75
N VAL A 56 0.17 -2.34 -5.00
CA VAL A 56 -0.11 -3.73 -5.37
C VAL A 56 -0.84 -4.48 -4.25
N MET A 57 -0.66 -4.10 -2.98
CA MET A 57 -1.26 -4.76 -1.82
C MET A 57 -2.68 -4.24 -1.51
N ALA A 58 -3.55 -4.23 -2.53
CA ALA A 58 -4.95 -3.80 -2.42
C ALA A 58 -5.10 -2.38 -1.82
N SER A 59 -4.37 -1.41 -2.37
CA SER A 59 -4.56 -0.01 -2.02
C SER A 59 -5.94 0.50 -2.48
N LYS A 60 -6.35 1.67 -1.97
CA LYS A 60 -7.57 2.33 -2.41
C LYS A 60 -7.55 2.64 -3.91
N HIS A 61 -6.36 2.94 -4.45
CA HIS A 61 -6.14 3.14 -5.88
C HIS A 61 -6.43 1.87 -6.70
N MET A 62 -6.24 0.69 -6.11
CA MET A 62 -6.56 -0.61 -6.72
C MET A 62 -7.98 -1.09 -6.41
N ARG A 63 -8.90 -0.15 -6.16
CA ARG A 63 -10.34 -0.39 -5.98
C ARG A 63 -10.66 -1.28 -4.77
N ALA A 64 -9.82 -1.23 -3.73
CA ALA A 64 -10.21 -1.74 -2.42
C ALA A 64 -11.39 -0.93 -1.87
N ASP A 65 -12.34 -1.61 -1.22
CA ASP A 65 -13.57 -0.96 -0.74
C ASP A 65 -13.32 -0.21 0.56
N VAL A 66 -12.60 -0.86 1.50
CA VAL A 66 -12.28 -0.31 2.81
C VAL A 66 -10.81 -0.54 3.12
N ASN A 67 -10.09 0.53 3.42
CA ASN A 67 -8.68 0.55 3.78
C ASN A 67 -8.54 1.10 5.20
N TYR A 68 -8.16 0.22 6.13
CA TYR A 68 -7.81 0.59 7.49
C TYR A 68 -6.30 0.66 7.66
N ALA A 69 -5.86 1.52 8.58
CA ALA A 69 -4.49 1.55 9.04
C ALA A 69 -4.42 1.39 10.56
N TRP A 70 -3.41 0.70 11.06
CA TRP A 70 -3.03 0.78 12.47
C TRP A 70 -2.25 2.07 12.76
N PRO A 71 -2.16 2.52 14.02
CA PRO A 71 -1.35 3.69 14.37
C PRO A 71 0.14 3.51 14.04
N SER A 72 0.62 2.27 14.00
CA SER A 72 1.99 1.88 13.61
C SER A 72 2.23 1.88 12.10
N ALA A 73 1.22 2.18 11.28
CA ALA A 73 1.36 2.12 9.84
C ALA A 73 2.21 3.27 9.28
N GLN A 74 3.14 2.92 8.39
CA GLN A 74 4.06 3.83 7.73
C GLN A 74 3.77 3.75 6.23
N ILE A 75 3.06 4.75 5.70
CA ILE A 75 2.60 4.79 4.31
C ILE A 75 3.36 5.90 3.59
N ALA A 76 4.28 5.54 2.70
CA ALA A 76 5.17 6.49 2.06
C ALA A 76 5.62 6.02 0.67
N VAL A 77 6.21 6.93 -0.12
CA VAL A 77 6.77 6.61 -1.44
C VAL A 77 7.98 5.68 -1.31
N MET A 78 8.82 5.93 -0.31
CA MET A 78 9.99 5.10 0.03
C MET A 78 10.38 5.37 1.50
N GLY A 79 11.39 4.65 2.00
CA GLY A 79 11.93 4.90 3.34
C GLY A 79 12.58 6.28 3.46
N ALA A 80 12.53 6.87 4.66
CA ALA A 80 12.94 8.25 4.92
C ALA A 80 14.39 8.56 4.47
N LYS A 81 15.34 7.68 4.81
CA LYS A 81 16.75 7.85 4.39
C LYS A 81 16.89 7.98 2.87
N GLY A 82 16.26 7.09 2.12
CA GLY A 82 16.29 7.13 0.64
C GLY A 82 15.62 8.38 0.08
N ALA A 83 14.51 8.83 0.69
CA ALA A 83 13.84 10.05 0.28
C ALA A 83 14.71 11.29 0.52
N VAL A 84 15.35 11.39 1.70
CA VAL A 84 16.21 12.52 2.07
C VAL A 84 17.44 12.59 1.20
N GLU A 85 18.10 11.46 0.91
CA GLU A 85 19.27 11.42 0.03
C GLU A 85 18.98 11.90 -1.40
N ILE A 86 17.72 11.83 -1.84
CA ILE A 86 17.26 12.30 -3.15
C ILE A 86 16.86 13.78 -3.08
N ILE A 87 16.05 14.17 -2.09
CA ILE A 87 15.51 15.54 -1.93
C ILE A 87 16.64 16.52 -1.57
N PHE A 88 17.46 16.15 -0.58
CA PHE A 88 18.55 16.95 -0.04
C PHE A 88 19.91 16.52 -0.61
N ARG A 89 19.95 16.19 -1.92
CA ARG A 89 21.18 15.70 -2.58
C ARG A 89 22.38 16.66 -2.44
N ASN A 90 22.12 17.96 -2.27
CA ASN A 90 23.15 18.99 -2.11
C ASN A 90 23.77 18.98 -0.69
N GLU A 91 23.10 18.39 0.29
CA GLU A 91 23.53 18.28 1.69
C GLU A 91 24.24 16.94 1.97
N ARG A 92 24.49 16.13 0.93
CA ARG A 92 25.10 14.78 1.07
C ARG A 92 26.47 14.75 1.76
N GLY A 93 27.18 15.87 1.77
CA GLY A 93 28.49 16.00 2.42
C GLY A 93 28.42 16.24 3.93
N ASP A 94 27.22 16.47 4.47
CA ASP A 94 26.99 16.77 5.89
C ASP A 94 26.13 15.67 6.53
N PRO A 95 26.75 14.70 7.23
CA PRO A 95 26.04 13.60 7.87
C PRO A 95 25.03 14.06 8.94
N ASP A 96 25.32 15.15 9.64
CA ASP A 96 24.47 15.65 10.73
C ASP A 96 23.21 16.29 10.15
N ALA A 97 23.35 17.08 9.10
CA ALA A 97 22.21 17.62 8.35
C ALA A 97 21.31 16.49 7.81
N ILE A 98 21.90 15.44 7.21
CA ILE A 98 21.12 14.31 6.69
C ILE A 98 20.38 13.57 7.83
N ALA A 99 21.01 13.39 8.99
CA ALA A 99 20.40 12.74 10.13
C ALA A 99 19.20 13.53 10.66
N GLU A 100 19.35 14.86 10.78
CA GLU A 100 18.27 15.76 11.18
C GLU A 100 17.10 15.73 10.18
N ARG A 101 17.40 15.86 8.89
CA ARG A 101 16.39 15.78 7.81
C ARG A 101 15.69 14.43 7.75
N THR A 102 16.42 13.34 8.01
CA THR A 102 15.83 12.00 8.07
C THR A 102 14.81 11.92 9.18
N LYS A 103 15.17 12.35 10.39
CA LYS A 103 14.24 12.38 11.52
C LYS A 103 13.01 13.26 11.25
N GLU A 104 13.22 14.44 10.68
CA GLU A 104 12.11 15.33 10.29
C GLU A 104 11.17 14.64 9.28
N TYR A 105 11.72 13.92 8.30
CA TYR A 105 10.95 13.18 7.32
C TYR A 105 10.18 12.03 7.95
N GLU A 106 10.79 11.29 8.87
CA GLU A 106 10.14 10.19 9.60
C GLU A 106 8.93 10.71 10.39
N ASP A 107 9.12 11.75 11.19
CA ASP A 107 8.06 12.34 12.03
C ASP A 107 6.89 12.88 11.17
N ARG A 108 7.21 13.52 10.04
CA ARG A 108 6.20 14.16 9.18
C ARG A 108 5.48 13.18 8.26
N PHE A 109 6.17 12.20 7.70
CA PHE A 109 5.64 11.38 6.60
C PHE A 109 5.48 9.89 6.92
N LEU A 110 6.25 9.32 7.87
CA LEU A 110 6.11 7.90 8.22
C LEU A 110 5.01 7.67 9.26
N ASN A 111 3.80 8.11 8.93
CA ASN A 111 2.61 7.95 9.75
C ASN A 111 1.38 7.71 8.86
N PRO A 112 0.28 7.16 9.40
CA PRO A 112 -0.92 6.88 8.59
C PRO A 112 -1.75 8.14 8.30
N PHE A 113 -1.51 9.24 9.00
CA PHE A 113 -2.37 10.42 8.98
C PHE A 113 -2.26 11.22 7.69
N VAL A 114 -1.09 11.22 7.03
CA VAL A 114 -0.91 11.84 5.72
C VAL A 114 -1.77 11.14 4.66
N ALA A 115 -1.84 9.81 4.67
CA ALA A 115 -2.68 9.05 3.74
C ALA A 115 -4.18 9.17 4.10
N ALA A 116 -4.50 9.21 5.39
CA ALA A 116 -5.87 9.39 5.86
C ALA A 116 -6.44 10.77 5.49
N SER A 117 -5.67 11.85 5.61
CA SER A 117 -6.12 13.20 5.23
C SER A 117 -6.43 13.35 3.74
N ARG A 118 -5.83 12.49 2.89
CA ARG A 118 -6.10 12.40 1.45
C ARG A 118 -7.25 11.45 1.11
N GLY A 119 -7.84 10.78 2.10
CA GLY A 119 -8.91 9.80 1.90
C GLY A 119 -8.43 8.46 1.33
N TYR A 120 -7.13 8.16 1.35
CA TYR A 120 -6.60 6.87 0.89
C TYR A 120 -6.79 5.77 1.95
N ILE A 121 -6.90 6.19 3.21
CA ILE A 121 -7.25 5.36 4.37
C ILE A 121 -8.59 5.87 4.91
N ASP A 122 -9.54 4.96 5.11
CA ASP A 122 -10.89 5.30 5.59
C ASP A 122 -10.92 5.58 7.09
N ASP A 123 -10.10 4.88 7.88
CA ASP A 123 -10.01 5.07 9.33
C ASP A 123 -8.68 4.54 9.88
N VAL A 124 -8.16 5.20 10.93
CA VAL A 124 -7.02 4.72 11.71
C VAL A 124 -7.56 4.02 12.96
N ILE A 125 -7.46 2.69 12.98
CA ILE A 125 -8.14 1.84 13.97
C ILE A 125 -7.16 1.24 14.99
N ARG A 126 -7.62 0.98 16.21
CA ARG A 126 -6.81 0.27 17.20
C ARG A 126 -6.65 -1.22 16.83
N PRO A 127 -5.48 -1.84 17.00
CA PRO A 127 -5.23 -3.24 16.61
C PRO A 127 -6.25 -4.25 17.16
N HIS A 128 -6.67 -4.12 18.42
CA HIS A 128 -7.65 -5.03 19.03
C HIS A 128 -9.06 -4.93 18.41
N SER A 129 -9.38 -3.83 17.72
CA SER A 129 -10.68 -3.63 17.07
C SER A 129 -10.76 -4.22 15.67
N THR A 130 -9.64 -4.71 15.12
CA THR A 130 -9.49 -5.15 13.71
C THR A 130 -10.56 -6.16 13.30
N ARG A 131 -10.79 -7.21 14.11
CA ARG A 131 -11.80 -8.25 13.81
C ARG A 131 -13.19 -7.65 13.63
N TRP A 132 -13.60 -6.76 14.54
CA TRP A 132 -14.92 -6.13 14.50
C TRP A 132 -15.05 -5.20 13.30
N ARG A 133 -14.01 -4.40 13.02
CA ARG A 133 -13.97 -3.49 11.87
C ARG A 133 -14.07 -4.22 10.53
N ILE A 134 -13.35 -5.34 10.36
CA ILE A 134 -13.44 -6.19 9.17
C ILE A 134 -14.83 -6.80 9.04
N ALA A 135 -15.37 -7.40 10.12
CA ALA A 135 -16.68 -8.04 10.08
C ALA A 135 -17.79 -7.05 9.69
N ARG A 136 -17.74 -5.81 10.22
CA ARG A 136 -18.69 -4.75 9.88
C ARG A 136 -18.56 -4.32 8.41
N ALA A 137 -17.33 -4.13 7.91
CA ALA A 137 -17.09 -3.76 6.51
C ALA A 137 -17.61 -4.84 5.55
N LEU A 138 -17.32 -6.12 5.82
CA LEU A 138 -17.80 -7.23 5.00
C LEU A 138 -19.32 -7.35 5.00
N ARG A 139 -19.97 -7.10 6.14
CA ARG A 139 -21.44 -7.10 6.24
C ARG A 139 -22.05 -5.99 5.39
N MET A 140 -21.46 -4.78 5.41
CA MET A 140 -21.88 -3.65 4.59
C MET A 140 -21.74 -3.97 3.09
N LEU A 141 -20.66 -4.65 2.70
CA LEU A 141 -20.34 -4.95 1.30
C LEU A 141 -21.04 -6.22 0.75
N ARG A 142 -21.94 -6.85 1.51
CA ARG A 142 -22.60 -8.11 1.12
C ARG A 142 -23.31 -8.03 -0.23
N ASN A 143 -23.90 -6.88 -0.53
CA ASN A 143 -24.66 -6.64 -1.75
C ASN A 143 -23.89 -5.80 -2.78
N LYS A 144 -22.55 -5.72 -2.65
CA LYS A 144 -21.70 -5.00 -3.59
C LYS A 144 -21.90 -5.58 -5.00
N GLN A 145 -22.27 -4.72 -5.94
CA GLN A 145 -22.29 -5.03 -7.37
C GLN A 145 -21.42 -4.02 -8.09
N VAL A 146 -20.50 -4.51 -8.90
CA VAL A 146 -19.62 -3.68 -9.72
C VAL A 146 -19.75 -4.18 -11.15
N PRO A 147 -20.23 -3.34 -12.09
CA PRO A 147 -20.30 -3.73 -13.49
C PRO A 147 -18.89 -3.93 -14.03
N HIS A 148 -18.73 -4.97 -14.82
CA HIS A 148 -17.48 -5.24 -15.51
C HIS A 148 -17.61 -4.80 -16.96
N ILE A 149 -16.54 -4.23 -17.53
CA ILE A 149 -16.51 -3.86 -18.95
C ILE A 149 -16.55 -5.15 -19.76
N TRP A 150 -17.46 -5.22 -20.74
CA TRP A 150 -17.56 -6.39 -21.61
C TRP A 150 -16.28 -6.58 -22.42
N LYS A 151 -15.75 -7.79 -22.39
CA LYS A 151 -14.57 -8.26 -23.14
C LYS A 151 -14.69 -9.78 -23.29
N LYS A 152 -14.06 -10.37 -24.31
CA LYS A 152 -14.03 -11.85 -24.47
C LYS A 152 -13.34 -12.50 -23.28
N HIS A 153 -12.17 -11.96 -22.92
CA HIS A 153 -11.38 -12.27 -21.75
C HIS A 153 -10.40 -11.11 -21.55
N ASP A 154 -9.67 -11.10 -20.44
CA ASP A 154 -8.57 -10.18 -20.21
C ASP A 154 -7.28 -10.57 -20.95
N ASN A 155 -6.21 -9.82 -20.69
CA ASN A 155 -4.88 -10.09 -21.21
C ASN A 155 -3.86 -9.91 -20.07
N ILE A 156 -4.06 -10.63 -18.97
CA ILE A 156 -3.13 -10.66 -17.84
C ILE A 156 -1.71 -10.99 -18.31
N PRO A 157 -0.66 -10.37 -17.74
CA PRO A 157 0.72 -10.79 -17.99
C PRO A 157 0.93 -12.29 -17.72
N LEU A 158 1.60 -12.96 -18.64
CA LEU A 158 2.01 -14.37 -18.54
C LEU A 158 3.50 -14.49 -18.25
#